data_AF-A0A1T5J4B8-F1
#
_entry.id   AF-A0A1T5J4B8-F1
#
_cell.length_a   1.000
_cell.length_b   1.000
_cell.length_c   1.000
_cell.angle_alpha   90.00
_cell.angle_beta   90.00
_cell.angle_gamma   90.00
#
_symmetry.space_group_name_H-M   'P 1'
#
loop_
_entity.id
_entity.type
_entity.pdbx_description
1 polymer ?
#
loop_
_entity_poly.entity_id
_entity_poly.type
_entity_poly.pdbx_seq_one_letter_code
_entity_poly.pdbx_strand_id
1 'polypeptide(L)'
;MGKKTGKNLGRIGDKFIQTKEILRKILFENWINKSTGKLLSALYLVSSFLVTAMFLVVMSNTVVSVPESGIPVLLLIPMAMLFGICLKKNLPLLPMSIIFVIAILGICAVGANYPLHLKYNTWVIVFSIYTFFAISLPVWLLLAPRDYLNTVLVIGGMILGAIAILIVRPPILMPAFVGFNSISGPLWPMLLATITCGAASGVHGLISSGTTSRQLANQKDGFLVAFGGMQGETFMAGISAAMIMVMFNYNEFLNIAYKNPGGAFSQALGNSLSMLGIDPVWATTIGALTFSALLLTTLDSWARAGRYVMQELAGEKSIISKNSWISNAIYMAIAIFIMITIPYMDLWSGIAIGSLTLLTVPLCLMIVKRYEEEKPFNFKFNLFVTGPLAFVYPSAVAALIYQINGFIKSQNWVSLAMILFMTYTIGSLTVFTVKRLNRIKEARDSRKLEEV
;
A
#
# COMPACT_ATOMS: atom_id res chain seq x y z
N MET A 1 21.64 25.35 -29.19
CA MET A 1 22.81 24.57 -28.71
C MET A 1 22.52 23.06 -28.72
N GLY A 2 22.45 22.40 -29.89
CA GLY A 2 21.75 21.10 -30.02
C GLY A 2 22.57 19.85 -30.40
N LYS A 3 23.88 19.75 -30.12
CA LYS A 3 24.71 18.61 -30.61
C LYS A 3 25.64 17.90 -29.58
N LYS A 4 25.59 18.20 -28.27
CA LYS A 4 26.47 17.55 -27.26
C LYS A 4 25.80 16.57 -26.29
N THR A 5 24.48 16.40 -26.31
CA THR A 5 23.74 15.61 -25.30
C THR A 5 23.78 14.09 -25.51
N GLY A 6 24.05 13.59 -26.73
CA GLY A 6 24.00 12.15 -27.03
C GLY A 6 25.08 11.29 -26.35
N LYS A 7 26.34 11.77 -26.27
CA LYS A 7 27.45 10.97 -25.71
C LYS A 7 27.47 10.87 -24.17
N ASN A 8 26.71 11.70 -23.46
CA ASN A 8 26.69 11.69 -22.00
C ASN A 8 25.69 10.68 -21.40
N LEU A 9 24.69 10.22 -22.14
CA LEU A 9 23.66 9.30 -21.62
C LEU A 9 24.23 7.94 -21.18
N GLY A 10 25.19 7.38 -21.91
CA GLY A 10 25.88 6.14 -21.49
C GLY A 10 26.66 6.32 -20.18
N ARG A 11 27.47 7.38 -20.09
CA ARG A 11 28.25 7.71 -18.88
C ARG A 11 27.37 8.07 -17.67
N ILE A 12 26.17 8.59 -17.89
CA ILE A 12 25.19 8.80 -16.82
C ILE A 12 24.64 7.46 -16.34
N GLY A 13 24.36 6.50 -17.23
CA GLY A 13 23.93 5.14 -16.88
C GLY A 13 24.91 4.43 -15.96
N ASP A 14 26.21 4.40 -16.32
CA ASP A 14 27.25 3.76 -15.51
C ASP A 14 27.38 4.44 -14.14
N LYS A 15 27.40 5.77 -14.08
CA LYS A 15 27.37 6.51 -12.80
C LYS A 15 26.09 6.28 -12.00
N PHE A 16 24.95 6.03 -12.64
CA PHE A 16 23.67 5.73 -11.97
C PHE A 16 23.70 4.36 -11.30
N ILE A 17 24.23 3.34 -11.98
CA ILE A 17 24.44 2.00 -11.43
C ILE A 17 25.42 2.08 -10.26
N GLN A 18 26.56 2.75 -10.45
CA GLN A 18 27.56 2.95 -9.41
C GLN A 18 26.99 3.68 -8.18
N THR A 19 26.16 4.71 -8.38
CA THR A 19 25.50 5.45 -7.27
C THR A 19 24.48 4.58 -6.54
N LYS A 20 23.71 3.74 -7.26
CA LYS A 20 22.81 2.74 -6.67
C LYS A 20 23.59 1.72 -5.82
N GLU A 21 24.70 1.22 -6.34
CA GLU A 21 25.53 0.21 -5.70
C GLU A 21 26.25 0.78 -4.46
N ILE A 22 26.75 2.02 -4.53
CA ILE A 22 27.35 2.74 -3.41
C ILE A 22 26.32 2.99 -2.30
N LEU A 23 25.12 3.47 -2.62
CA LEU A 23 24.05 3.65 -1.62
C LEU A 23 23.61 2.31 -1.00
N ARG A 24 23.52 1.24 -1.80
CA ARG A 24 23.21 -0.12 -1.31
C ARG A 24 24.29 -0.65 -0.37
N LYS A 25 25.57 -0.49 -0.73
CA LYS A 25 26.72 -0.88 0.11
C LYS A 25 26.75 -0.09 1.42
N ILE A 26 26.60 1.23 1.36
CA ILE A 26 26.70 2.12 2.52
C ILE A 26 25.50 1.97 3.47
N LEU A 27 24.27 1.87 2.97
CA LEU A 27 23.06 1.88 3.80
C LEU A 27 22.54 0.50 4.18
N PHE A 28 22.75 -0.54 3.35
CA PHE A 28 22.27 -1.89 3.64
C PHE A 28 23.40 -2.86 3.96
N GLU A 29 24.43 -3.03 3.12
CA GLU A 29 25.44 -4.08 3.38
C GLU A 29 26.34 -3.78 4.61
N ASN A 30 26.55 -2.51 4.96
CA ASN A 30 27.31 -2.12 6.17
C ASN A 30 26.47 -2.17 7.47
N TRP A 31 25.14 -2.05 7.38
CA TRP A 31 24.24 -1.97 8.55
C TRP A 31 23.50 -3.29 8.82
N ILE A 32 23.26 -4.08 7.78
CA ILE A 32 22.47 -5.31 7.80
C ILE A 32 23.26 -6.38 7.06
N ASN A 33 23.43 -7.56 7.67
CA ASN A 33 24.14 -8.65 7.01
C ASN A 33 23.50 -8.96 5.64
N LYS A 34 24.32 -9.18 4.61
CA LYS A 34 23.93 -9.44 3.22
C LYS A 34 22.81 -10.49 3.07
N SER A 35 22.82 -11.53 3.91
CA SER A 35 21.76 -12.55 3.95
C SER A 35 20.42 -11.99 4.45
N THR A 36 20.45 -11.18 5.50
CA THR A 36 19.28 -10.52 6.09
C THR A 36 18.70 -9.47 5.14
N GLY A 37 19.55 -8.72 4.42
CA GLY A 37 19.12 -7.79 3.37
C GLY A 37 18.37 -8.50 2.23
N LYS A 38 18.89 -9.63 1.73
CA LYS A 38 18.19 -10.46 0.73
C LYS A 38 16.83 -10.96 1.24
N LEU A 39 16.75 -11.37 2.50
CA LEU A 39 15.52 -11.89 3.09
C LEU A 39 14.45 -10.80 3.23
N LEU A 40 14.84 -9.59 3.62
CA LEU A 40 13.97 -8.42 3.65
C LEU A 40 13.44 -8.06 2.25
N SER A 41 14.31 -8.08 1.23
CA SER A 41 13.92 -7.88 -0.16
C SER A 41 12.94 -8.95 -0.66
N ALA A 42 13.12 -10.22 -0.25
CA ALA A 42 12.20 -11.31 -0.58
C ALA A 42 10.84 -11.15 0.11
N LEU A 43 10.81 -10.76 1.40
CA LEU A 43 9.58 -10.42 2.12
C LEU A 43 8.81 -9.27 1.44
N TYR A 44 9.53 -8.23 1.03
CA TYR A 44 8.94 -7.11 0.30
C TYR A 44 8.38 -7.54 -1.06
N LEU A 45 9.11 -8.39 -1.80
CA LEU A 45 8.64 -8.93 -3.07
C LEU A 45 7.35 -9.77 -2.90
N VAL A 46 7.30 -10.67 -1.91
CA VAL A 46 6.08 -11.43 -1.57
C VAL A 46 4.93 -10.49 -1.22
N SER A 47 5.17 -9.50 -0.35
CA SER A 47 4.15 -8.51 0.01
C SER A 47 3.64 -7.72 -1.20
N SER A 48 4.52 -7.38 -2.16
CA SER A 48 4.13 -6.68 -3.39
C SER A 48 3.24 -7.52 -4.30
N PHE A 49 3.50 -8.83 -4.41
CA PHE A 49 2.62 -9.73 -5.14
C PHE A 49 1.24 -9.85 -4.48
N LEU A 50 1.18 -9.95 -3.15
CA LEU A 50 -0.07 -10.02 -2.41
C LEU A 50 -0.92 -8.76 -2.57
N VAL A 51 -0.32 -7.56 -2.44
CA VAL A 51 -1.04 -6.31 -2.68
C VAL A 51 -1.52 -6.21 -4.13
N THR A 52 -0.68 -6.59 -5.10
CA THR A 52 -1.07 -6.60 -6.53
C THR A 52 -2.26 -7.54 -6.76
N ALA A 53 -2.18 -8.79 -6.27
CA ALA A 53 -3.24 -9.79 -6.35
C ALA A 53 -4.54 -9.31 -5.70
N MET A 54 -4.47 -8.88 -4.44
CA MET A 54 -5.61 -8.39 -3.68
C MET A 54 -6.30 -7.21 -4.37
N PHE A 55 -5.54 -6.22 -4.85
CA PHE A 55 -6.10 -5.01 -5.41
C PHE A 55 -6.74 -5.25 -6.79
N LEU A 56 -6.24 -6.22 -7.56
CA LEU A 56 -6.92 -6.73 -8.75
C LEU A 56 -8.30 -7.34 -8.40
N VAL A 57 -8.40 -8.14 -7.33
CA VAL A 57 -9.68 -8.73 -6.88
C VAL A 57 -10.65 -7.65 -6.39
N VAL A 58 -10.22 -6.80 -5.46
CA VAL A 58 -11.09 -5.78 -4.84
C VAL A 58 -11.61 -4.80 -5.89
N MET A 59 -10.75 -4.31 -6.78
CA MET A 59 -11.15 -3.39 -7.83
C MET A 59 -12.11 -4.05 -8.83
N SER A 60 -11.85 -5.30 -9.24
CA SER A 60 -12.76 -6.05 -10.12
C SER A 60 -14.13 -6.26 -9.46
N ASN A 61 -14.17 -6.62 -8.18
CA ASN A 61 -15.43 -6.73 -7.42
C ASN A 61 -16.16 -5.40 -7.28
N THR A 62 -15.42 -4.29 -7.07
CA THR A 62 -16.01 -2.94 -6.96
C THR A 62 -16.76 -2.58 -8.25
N VAL A 63 -16.11 -2.72 -9.41
CA VAL A 63 -16.69 -2.33 -10.70
C VAL A 63 -17.75 -3.33 -11.18
N VAL A 64 -17.70 -4.61 -10.77
CA VAL A 64 -18.81 -5.56 -10.96
C VAL A 64 -20.05 -5.16 -10.12
N SER A 65 -19.84 -4.55 -8.96
CA SER A 65 -20.90 -4.17 -8.02
C SER A 65 -21.49 -2.78 -8.28
N VAL A 66 -20.72 -1.91 -8.94
CA VAL A 66 -21.13 -0.58 -9.42
C VAL A 66 -20.68 -0.44 -10.88
N PRO A 67 -21.37 -1.09 -11.84
CA PRO A 67 -21.01 -1.11 -13.27
C PRO A 67 -20.90 0.28 -13.92
N GLU A 68 -21.60 1.25 -13.35
CA GLU A 68 -21.57 2.68 -13.71
C GLU A 68 -20.15 3.26 -13.59
N SER A 69 -19.34 2.74 -12.66
CA SER A 69 -17.95 3.18 -12.44
C SER A 69 -16.96 2.66 -13.48
N GLY A 70 -17.34 1.69 -14.33
CA GLY A 70 -16.42 1.04 -15.27
C GLY A 70 -15.85 1.99 -16.32
N ILE A 71 -16.70 2.83 -16.94
CA ILE A 71 -16.24 3.86 -17.87
C ILE A 71 -15.36 4.92 -17.16
N PRO A 72 -15.77 5.51 -16.02
CA PRO A 72 -14.93 6.40 -15.23
C PRO A 72 -13.55 5.86 -14.87
N VAL A 73 -13.46 4.63 -14.38
CA VAL A 73 -12.19 4.02 -13.99
C VAL A 73 -11.25 3.84 -15.19
N LEU A 74 -11.79 3.49 -16.36
CA LEU A 74 -10.99 3.36 -17.59
C LEU A 74 -10.57 4.70 -18.19
N LEU A 75 -11.47 5.67 -18.27
CA LEU A 75 -11.18 7.00 -18.85
C LEU A 75 -10.34 7.90 -17.92
N LEU A 76 -10.28 7.62 -16.62
CA LEU A 76 -9.34 8.24 -15.68
C LEU A 76 -7.87 8.06 -16.11
N ILE A 77 -7.53 6.94 -16.77
CA ILE A 77 -6.17 6.63 -17.21
C ILE A 77 -5.68 7.60 -18.31
N PRO A 78 -6.33 7.72 -19.49
CA PRO A 78 -5.93 8.70 -20.50
C PRO A 78 -6.11 10.14 -20.02
N MET A 79 -7.09 10.41 -19.15
CA MET A 79 -7.28 11.73 -18.54
C MET A 79 -6.06 12.12 -17.69
N ALA A 80 -5.55 11.23 -16.83
CA ALA A 80 -4.32 11.47 -16.09
C ALA A 80 -3.09 11.64 -17.01
N MET A 81 -3.02 10.90 -18.12
CA MET A 81 -1.94 11.06 -19.10
C MET A 81 -1.97 12.42 -19.82
N LEU A 82 -3.15 12.91 -20.18
CA LEU A 82 -3.34 14.25 -20.73
C LEU A 82 -2.94 15.33 -19.72
N PHE A 83 -3.34 15.18 -18.45
CA PHE A 83 -2.93 16.08 -17.36
C PHE A 83 -1.40 16.12 -17.21
N GLY A 84 -0.73 14.96 -17.23
CA GLY A 84 0.74 14.87 -17.19
C GLY A 84 1.43 15.57 -18.38
N ILE A 85 0.85 15.48 -19.57
CA ILE A 85 1.34 16.21 -20.76
C ILE A 85 1.12 17.72 -20.61
N CYS A 86 -0.01 18.16 -20.06
CA CYS A 86 -0.30 19.56 -19.78
C CYS A 86 0.69 20.16 -18.77
N LEU A 87 0.95 19.47 -17.65
CA LEU A 87 1.94 19.89 -16.67
C LEU A 87 3.35 19.95 -17.26
N LYS A 88 3.72 18.97 -18.09
CA LYS A 88 5.02 18.98 -18.80
C LYS A 88 5.17 20.13 -19.80
N LYS A 89 4.07 20.71 -20.28
CA LYS A 89 4.05 21.94 -21.09
C LYS A 89 4.10 23.23 -20.25
N ASN A 90 4.32 23.14 -18.94
CA ASN A 90 4.33 24.25 -17.98
C ASN A 90 3.00 25.02 -17.91
N LEU A 91 1.87 24.36 -18.15
CA LEU A 91 0.55 24.95 -17.91
C LEU A 91 0.31 25.10 -16.39
N PRO A 92 -0.41 26.14 -15.96
CA PRO A 92 -0.58 26.45 -14.54
C PRO A 92 -1.39 25.35 -13.83
N LEU A 93 -0.88 24.83 -12.71
CA LEU A 93 -1.45 23.67 -12.01
C LEU A 93 -2.94 23.88 -11.67
N LEU A 94 -3.28 24.92 -10.90
CA LEU A 94 -4.61 25.07 -10.30
C LEU A 94 -5.76 25.16 -11.34
N PRO A 95 -5.70 25.97 -12.41
CA PRO A 95 -6.72 25.96 -13.46
C PRO A 95 -6.84 24.60 -14.15
N MET A 96 -5.71 23.93 -14.44
CA MET A 96 -5.73 22.60 -15.04
C MET A 96 -6.36 21.57 -14.10
N SER A 97 -6.09 21.63 -12.80
CA SER A 97 -6.70 20.75 -11.79
C SER A 97 -8.22 20.90 -11.78
N ILE A 98 -8.73 22.14 -11.78
CA ILE A 98 -10.18 22.41 -11.80
C ILE A 98 -10.82 21.84 -13.07
N ILE A 99 -10.24 22.12 -14.24
CA ILE A 99 -10.74 21.60 -15.53
C ILE A 99 -10.78 20.07 -15.55
N PHE A 100 -9.71 19.42 -15.07
CA PHE A 100 -9.62 17.96 -15.09
C PHE A 100 -10.51 17.28 -14.05
N VAL A 101 -10.71 17.88 -12.87
CA VAL A 101 -11.69 17.39 -11.88
C VAL A 101 -13.12 17.50 -12.41
N ILE A 102 -13.48 18.64 -13.03
CA ILE A 102 -14.79 18.82 -13.67
C ILE A 102 -14.96 17.81 -14.82
N ALA A 103 -13.94 17.58 -15.64
CA ALA A 103 -13.97 16.58 -16.70
C ALA A 103 -14.16 15.15 -16.15
N ILE A 104 -13.54 14.80 -15.01
CA ILE A 104 -13.73 13.50 -14.37
C ILE A 104 -15.14 13.35 -13.80
N LEU A 105 -15.71 14.39 -13.18
CA LEU A 105 -17.12 14.38 -12.76
C LEU A 105 -18.08 14.28 -13.96
N GLY A 106 -17.75 14.92 -15.07
CA GLY A 106 -18.45 14.74 -16.35
C GLY A 106 -18.32 13.33 -16.93
N ILE A 107 -17.22 12.62 -16.66
CA ILE A 107 -17.10 11.20 -17.01
C ILE A 107 -17.94 10.32 -16.07
N CYS A 108 -18.07 10.65 -14.78
CA CYS A 108 -19.04 9.99 -13.89
C CYS A 108 -20.48 10.09 -14.43
N ALA A 109 -20.86 11.22 -15.02
CA ALA A 109 -22.13 11.37 -15.73
C ALA A 109 -22.31 10.32 -16.83
N VAL A 110 -21.29 10.15 -17.68
CA VAL A 110 -21.32 9.20 -18.79
C VAL A 110 -21.39 7.76 -18.25
N GLY A 111 -20.63 7.45 -17.21
CA GLY A 111 -20.68 6.14 -16.53
C GLY A 111 -22.05 5.80 -15.96
N ALA A 112 -22.69 6.75 -15.27
CA ALA A 112 -24.04 6.59 -14.70
C ALA A 112 -25.13 6.36 -15.76
N ASN A 113 -24.99 6.93 -16.97
CA ASN A 113 -25.94 6.74 -18.07
C ASN A 113 -25.62 5.52 -18.96
N TYR A 114 -24.36 5.07 -18.98
CA TYR A 114 -23.87 3.97 -19.83
C TYR A 114 -23.06 2.94 -19.00
N PRO A 115 -23.70 2.21 -18.06
CA PRO A 115 -23.02 1.25 -17.20
C PRO A 115 -22.36 0.11 -17.98
N LEU A 116 -21.13 -0.26 -17.59
CA LEU A 116 -20.32 -1.25 -18.30
C LEU A 116 -20.37 -2.62 -17.62
N HIS A 117 -21.45 -3.37 -17.91
CA HIS A 117 -21.71 -4.69 -17.34
C HIS A 117 -20.77 -5.79 -17.90
N LEU A 118 -19.56 -5.88 -17.35
CA LEU A 118 -18.61 -6.97 -17.63
C LEU A 118 -18.50 -7.94 -16.45
N LYS A 119 -18.21 -9.21 -16.76
CA LYS A 119 -17.98 -10.25 -15.75
C LYS A 119 -16.67 -10.00 -14.99
N TYR A 120 -16.61 -10.45 -13.73
CA TYR A 120 -15.43 -10.37 -12.86
C TYR A 120 -14.12 -10.79 -13.58
N ASN A 121 -14.10 -11.95 -14.24
CA ASN A 121 -12.91 -12.43 -14.96
C ASN A 121 -12.46 -11.48 -16.08
N THR A 122 -13.39 -10.79 -16.74
CA THR A 122 -13.07 -9.80 -17.78
C THR A 122 -12.42 -8.56 -17.16
N TRP A 123 -12.94 -8.06 -16.03
CA TRP A 123 -12.33 -6.95 -15.29
C TRP A 123 -10.93 -7.29 -14.78
N VAL A 124 -10.73 -8.50 -14.23
CA VAL A 124 -9.40 -9.00 -13.82
C VAL A 124 -8.41 -8.96 -14.98
N ILE A 125 -8.81 -9.39 -16.19
CA ILE A 125 -7.96 -9.34 -17.39
C ILE A 125 -7.65 -7.88 -17.79
N VAL A 126 -8.67 -7.01 -17.84
CA VAL A 126 -8.52 -5.59 -18.18
C VAL A 126 -7.54 -4.90 -17.23
N PHE A 127 -7.70 -5.08 -15.92
CA PHE A 127 -6.81 -4.49 -14.92
C PHE A 127 -5.41 -5.12 -14.91
N SER A 128 -5.28 -6.41 -15.24
CA SER A 128 -3.98 -7.06 -15.39
C SER A 128 -3.19 -6.51 -16.59
N ILE A 129 -3.85 -6.37 -17.75
CA ILE A 129 -3.28 -5.76 -18.95
C ILE A 129 -2.90 -4.31 -18.68
N TYR A 130 -3.79 -3.54 -18.07
CA TYR A 130 -3.52 -2.16 -17.63
C TYR A 130 -2.25 -2.09 -16.77
N THR A 131 -2.18 -2.89 -15.70
CA THR A 131 -1.08 -2.87 -14.73
C THR A 131 0.25 -3.25 -15.40
N PHE A 132 0.23 -4.25 -16.30
CA PHE A 132 1.39 -4.63 -17.11
C PHE A 132 1.98 -3.45 -17.91
N PHE A 133 1.15 -2.58 -18.49
CA PHE A 133 1.64 -1.39 -19.19
C PHE A 133 2.04 -0.27 -18.20
N ALA A 134 1.23 -0.02 -17.17
CA ALA A 134 1.44 1.07 -16.21
C ALA A 134 2.81 1.01 -15.51
N ILE A 135 3.28 -0.19 -15.15
CA ILE A 135 4.60 -0.42 -14.52
C ILE A 135 5.79 0.01 -15.40
N SER A 136 5.63 -0.03 -16.73
CA SER A 136 6.65 0.43 -17.70
C SER A 136 6.60 1.93 -17.97
N LEU A 137 5.44 2.57 -17.81
CA LEU A 137 5.27 3.98 -18.17
C LEU A 137 6.06 4.92 -17.26
N PRO A 138 6.60 6.05 -17.78
CA PRO A 138 7.31 7.04 -16.98
C PRO A 138 6.44 7.63 -15.86
N VAL A 139 7.04 7.87 -14.68
CA VAL A 139 6.35 8.41 -13.50
C VAL A 139 5.64 9.73 -13.79
N TRP A 140 6.26 10.63 -14.57
CA TRP A 140 5.68 11.93 -14.93
C TRP A 140 4.46 11.82 -15.87
N LEU A 141 4.32 10.72 -16.60
CA LEU A 141 3.29 10.58 -17.63
C LEU A 141 1.99 9.98 -17.08
N LEU A 142 2.08 9.02 -16.15
CA LEU A 142 0.90 8.34 -15.60
C LEU A 142 0.83 8.43 -14.08
N LEU A 143 1.84 7.92 -13.36
CA LEU A 143 1.80 7.77 -11.90
C LEU A 143 1.56 9.12 -11.19
N ALA A 144 2.50 10.07 -11.28
CA ALA A 144 2.41 11.36 -10.59
C ALA A 144 1.17 12.22 -10.96
N PRO A 145 0.79 12.40 -12.24
CA PRO A 145 -0.41 13.18 -12.57
C PRO A 145 -1.70 12.49 -12.13
N ARG A 146 -1.75 11.14 -12.13
CA ARG A 146 -2.88 10.37 -11.61
C ARG A 146 -2.98 10.47 -10.09
N ASP A 147 -1.87 10.24 -9.38
CA ASP A 147 -1.81 10.31 -7.92
C ASP A 147 -2.37 11.66 -7.43
N TYR A 148 -2.00 12.76 -8.09
CA TYR A 148 -2.53 14.09 -7.81
C TYR A 148 -4.05 14.20 -8.03
N LEU A 149 -4.55 13.82 -9.21
CA LEU A 149 -6.00 13.91 -9.51
C LEU A 149 -6.82 13.02 -8.57
N ASN A 150 -6.34 11.81 -8.31
CA ASN A 150 -6.98 10.84 -7.41
C ASN A 150 -6.98 11.36 -5.97
N THR A 151 -5.90 12.00 -5.51
CA THR A 151 -5.86 12.62 -4.16
C THR A 151 -6.92 13.71 -4.02
N VAL A 152 -7.12 14.55 -5.04
CA VAL A 152 -8.16 15.59 -5.02
C VAL A 152 -9.57 14.99 -4.99
N LEU A 153 -9.84 13.96 -5.81
CA LEU A 153 -11.12 13.24 -5.81
C LEU A 153 -11.40 12.57 -4.46
N VAL A 154 -10.41 11.87 -3.91
CA VAL A 154 -10.54 11.12 -2.66
C VAL A 154 -10.75 12.08 -1.48
N ILE A 155 -9.89 13.09 -1.31
CA ILE A 155 -10.04 14.06 -0.22
C ILE A 155 -11.35 14.84 -0.36
N GLY A 156 -11.70 15.28 -1.58
CA GLY A 156 -12.95 15.99 -1.85
C GLY A 156 -14.19 15.15 -1.53
N GLY A 157 -14.25 13.91 -2.03
CA GLY A 157 -15.34 12.99 -1.74
C GLY A 157 -15.49 12.69 -0.25
N MET A 158 -14.39 12.45 0.46
CA MET A 158 -14.41 12.17 1.90
C MET A 158 -14.81 13.38 2.74
N ILE A 159 -14.42 14.61 2.34
CA ILE A 159 -14.91 15.84 2.98
C ILE A 159 -16.42 16.02 2.76
N LEU A 160 -16.92 15.78 1.55
CA LEU A 160 -18.36 15.89 1.25
C LEU A 160 -19.17 14.83 2.03
N GLY A 161 -18.69 13.58 2.11
CA GLY A 161 -19.30 12.53 2.92
C GLY A 161 -19.32 12.86 4.42
N ALA A 162 -18.24 13.46 4.95
CA ALA A 162 -18.18 13.95 6.32
C ALA A 162 -19.21 15.07 6.58
N ILE A 163 -19.30 16.04 5.67
CA ILE A 163 -20.27 17.15 5.74
C ILE A 163 -21.71 16.61 5.75
N ALA A 164 -22.01 15.65 4.87
CA ALA A 164 -23.32 15.00 4.82
C ALA A 164 -23.73 14.39 6.17
N ILE A 165 -22.88 13.55 6.76
CA ILE A 165 -23.17 12.92 8.07
C ILE A 165 -23.36 13.96 9.17
N LEU A 166 -22.52 15.01 9.21
CA LEU A 166 -22.56 16.02 10.28
C LEU A 166 -23.80 16.92 10.22
N ILE A 167 -24.31 17.20 9.00
CA ILE A 167 -25.53 17.97 8.77
C ILE A 167 -26.78 17.11 9.02
N VAL A 168 -26.84 15.93 8.38
CA VAL A 168 -28.05 15.09 8.32
C VAL A 168 -28.24 14.27 9.60
N ARG A 169 -27.13 13.90 10.25
CA ARG A 169 -27.08 13.16 11.52
C ARG A 169 -27.92 11.88 11.52
N PRO A 170 -27.70 10.97 10.55
CA PRO A 170 -28.40 9.69 10.51
C PRO A 170 -28.11 8.86 11.78
N PRO A 171 -29.06 8.03 12.25
CA PRO A 171 -28.85 7.17 13.40
C PRO A 171 -27.78 6.12 13.11
N ILE A 172 -27.00 5.77 14.13
CA ILE A 172 -26.03 4.67 14.05
C ILE A 172 -26.80 3.35 14.09
N LEU A 173 -26.64 2.52 13.06
CA LEU A 173 -27.33 1.22 12.91
C LEU A 173 -26.51 0.04 13.49
N MET A 174 -25.22 0.25 13.74
CA MET A 174 -24.35 -0.73 14.38
C MET A 174 -24.41 -0.67 15.91
N PRO A 175 -24.46 -1.82 16.61
CA PRO A 175 -24.30 -1.85 18.06
C PRO A 175 -22.87 -1.45 18.47
N ALA A 176 -22.74 -0.70 19.56
CA ALA A 176 -21.45 -0.20 20.05
C ALA A 176 -20.47 -1.30 20.50
N PHE A 177 -20.97 -2.50 20.80
CA PHE A 177 -20.16 -3.66 21.15
C PHE A 177 -20.85 -4.95 20.66
N VAL A 178 -20.08 -5.83 20.01
CA VAL A 178 -20.55 -7.13 19.49
C VAL A 178 -19.86 -8.34 20.12
N GLY A 179 -18.71 -8.13 20.76
CA GLY A 179 -17.88 -9.18 21.34
C GLY A 179 -16.39 -9.00 21.07
N PHE A 180 -15.58 -9.84 21.71
CA PHE A 180 -14.12 -9.90 21.51
C PHE A 180 -13.68 -10.87 20.41
N ASN A 181 -14.62 -11.56 19.74
CA ASN A 181 -14.35 -12.50 18.66
C ASN A 181 -15.09 -12.07 17.40
N SER A 182 -14.42 -12.20 16.26
CA SER A 182 -14.93 -11.88 14.92
C SER A 182 -14.84 -13.10 14.00
N ILE A 183 -15.39 -13.02 12.78
CA ILE A 183 -15.23 -14.05 11.74
C ILE A 183 -13.74 -14.33 11.45
N SER A 184 -12.87 -13.33 11.58
CA SER A 184 -11.43 -13.46 11.35
C SER A 184 -10.67 -14.05 12.54
N GLY A 185 -11.26 -14.06 13.74
CA GLY A 185 -10.62 -14.49 14.99
C GLY A 185 -10.78 -13.52 16.17
N PRO A 186 -10.06 -13.74 17.28
CA PRO A 186 -10.11 -12.91 18.49
C PRO A 186 -9.49 -11.52 18.28
N LEU A 187 -10.03 -10.50 18.94
CA LEU A 187 -9.62 -9.10 18.82
C LEU A 187 -8.09 -8.93 18.93
N TRP A 188 -7.48 -9.50 19.97
CA TRP A 188 -6.04 -9.68 20.01
C TRP A 188 -5.69 -11.15 19.75
N PRO A 189 -4.73 -11.46 18.85
CA PRO A 189 -3.87 -10.54 18.09
C PRO A 189 -4.48 -10.08 16.75
N MET A 190 -5.65 -10.59 16.35
CA MET A 190 -6.08 -10.61 14.96
C MET A 190 -6.41 -9.21 14.38
N LEU A 191 -6.75 -8.22 15.22
CA LEU A 191 -6.97 -6.82 14.82
C LEU A 191 -5.81 -6.25 13.97
N LEU A 192 -4.56 -6.56 14.34
CA LEU A 192 -3.38 -6.11 13.59
C LEU A 192 -3.17 -6.90 12.28
N ALA A 193 -3.80 -8.06 12.14
CA ALA A 193 -3.75 -8.90 10.95
C ALA A 193 -5.01 -8.79 10.06
N THR A 194 -5.96 -7.92 10.41
CA THR A 194 -7.18 -7.64 9.60
C THR A 194 -7.32 -6.18 9.19
N ILE A 195 -6.78 -5.21 9.92
CA ILE A 195 -6.84 -3.80 9.49
C ILE A 195 -5.76 -3.54 8.44
N THR A 196 -6.13 -3.16 7.21
CA THR A 196 -5.15 -2.82 6.16
C THR A 196 -5.35 -1.43 5.55
N CYS A 197 -4.47 -0.53 5.97
CA CYS A 197 -3.81 0.49 5.13
C CYS A 197 -2.43 0.74 5.76
N GLY A 198 -1.68 -0.37 5.96
CA GLY A 198 -0.44 -0.38 6.75
C GLY A 198 -0.65 -0.65 8.25
N ALA A 199 -1.32 -1.76 8.59
CA ALA A 199 -1.77 -2.19 9.94
C ALA A 199 -0.87 -1.80 11.12
N ALA A 200 0.44 -1.98 10.91
CA ALA A 200 1.44 -1.07 11.41
C ALA A 200 2.43 -0.83 10.24
N SER A 201 2.86 0.41 10.04
CA SER A 201 3.05 0.99 8.68
C SER A 201 4.44 0.77 8.03
N GLY A 202 5.06 -0.41 8.21
CA GLY A 202 6.37 -0.76 7.64
C GLY A 202 6.42 -0.68 6.12
N VAL A 203 5.31 -1.01 5.46
CA VAL A 203 5.08 -0.78 4.03
C VAL A 203 5.20 0.69 3.64
N HIS A 204 4.51 1.59 4.36
CA HIS A 204 4.55 3.02 4.04
C HIS A 204 5.94 3.61 4.25
N GLY A 205 6.69 3.14 5.25
CA GLY A 205 8.11 3.49 5.40
C GLY A 205 8.95 3.10 4.18
N LEU A 206 8.75 1.89 3.65
CA LEU A 206 9.49 1.40 2.48
C LEU A 206 9.09 2.13 1.19
N ILE A 207 7.79 2.30 0.91
CA ILE A 207 7.30 3.07 -0.25
C ILE A 207 7.78 4.52 -0.16
N SER A 208 7.66 5.17 1.01
CA SER A 208 8.14 6.54 1.22
C SER A 208 9.64 6.69 0.95
N SER A 209 10.44 5.68 1.33
CA SER A 209 11.88 5.69 1.04
C SER A 209 12.20 5.58 -0.46
N GLY A 210 11.31 4.98 -1.25
CA GLY A 210 11.52 4.65 -2.66
C GLY A 210 10.94 5.66 -3.66
N THR A 211 9.63 5.94 -3.59
CA THR A 211 8.90 6.80 -4.54
C THR A 211 8.76 8.22 -4.02
N THR A 212 8.20 8.39 -2.81
CA THR A 212 7.91 9.70 -2.22
C THR A 212 9.17 10.54 -2.03
N SER A 213 10.25 9.94 -1.53
CA SER A 213 11.57 10.57 -1.36
C SER A 213 12.14 11.23 -2.63
N ARG A 214 11.72 10.77 -3.82
CA ARG A 214 12.15 11.28 -5.13
C ARG A 214 11.22 12.33 -5.72
N GLN A 215 10.06 12.53 -5.10
CA GLN A 215 9.05 13.53 -5.49
C GLN A 215 9.07 14.76 -4.58
N LEU A 216 9.65 14.67 -3.37
CA LEU A 216 9.86 15.82 -2.49
C LEU A 216 10.80 16.84 -3.13
N ALA A 217 10.42 18.13 -3.08
CA ALA A 217 11.27 19.21 -3.56
C ALA A 217 12.44 19.48 -2.61
N ASN A 218 12.21 19.36 -1.30
CA ASN A 218 13.26 19.45 -0.28
C ASN A 218 12.95 18.57 0.96
N GLN A 219 13.94 18.41 1.85
CA GLN A 219 13.81 17.55 3.04
C GLN A 219 12.80 18.06 4.08
N LYS A 220 12.54 19.38 4.17
CA LYS A 220 11.60 19.97 5.15
C LYS A 220 10.16 19.55 4.84
N ASP A 221 9.83 19.43 3.55
CA ASP A 221 8.51 18.95 3.08
C ASP A 221 8.22 17.51 3.54
N GLY A 222 9.26 16.72 3.80
CA GLY A 222 9.14 15.30 4.14
C GLY A 222 8.34 15.02 5.41
N PHE A 223 8.36 15.91 6.42
CA PHE A 223 7.49 15.77 7.59
C PHE A 223 6.02 15.98 7.23
N LEU A 224 5.70 17.05 6.51
CA LEU A 224 4.32 17.36 6.11
C LEU A 224 3.74 16.25 5.22
N VAL A 225 4.52 15.73 4.27
CA VAL A 225 4.06 14.66 3.37
C VAL A 225 3.89 13.33 4.10
N ALA A 226 4.87 12.90 4.91
CA ALA A 226 4.78 11.61 5.60
C ALA A 226 3.76 11.61 6.76
N PHE A 227 3.85 12.59 7.67
CA PHE A 227 2.95 12.68 8.82
C PHE A 227 1.56 13.16 8.39
N GLY A 228 1.47 14.20 7.55
CA GLY A 228 0.19 14.70 7.05
C GLY A 228 -0.53 13.68 6.17
N GLY A 229 0.20 12.88 5.39
CA GLY A 229 -0.36 11.74 4.67
C GLY A 229 -1.05 10.72 5.58
N MET A 230 -0.37 10.26 6.65
CA MET A 230 -0.99 9.34 7.61
C MET A 230 -2.17 9.96 8.38
N GLN A 231 -2.16 11.26 8.67
CA GLN A 231 -3.31 11.94 9.26
C GLN A 231 -4.49 12.04 8.28
N GLY A 232 -4.22 12.24 6.98
CA GLY A 232 -5.22 12.15 5.92
C GLY A 232 -5.84 10.75 5.85
N GLU A 233 -5.04 9.69 5.84
CA GLU A 233 -5.52 8.31 5.90
C GLU A 233 -6.35 8.03 7.16
N THR A 234 -5.93 8.54 8.32
CA THR A 234 -6.67 8.38 9.59
C THR A 234 -8.03 9.09 9.54
N PHE A 235 -8.10 10.29 8.97
CA PHE A 235 -9.36 11.00 8.72
C PHE A 235 -10.26 10.21 7.76
N MET A 236 -9.71 9.72 6.65
CA MET A 236 -10.47 8.90 5.70
C MET A 236 -10.99 7.61 6.34
N ALA A 237 -10.19 6.92 7.14
CA ALA A 237 -10.62 5.71 7.85
C ALA A 237 -11.77 5.99 8.82
N GLY A 238 -11.67 7.08 9.61
CA GLY A 238 -12.72 7.51 10.54
C GLY A 238 -14.04 7.84 9.86
N ILE A 239 -14.01 8.62 8.78
CA ILE A 239 -15.21 8.97 8.01
C ILE A 239 -15.77 7.73 7.26
N SER A 240 -14.91 6.85 6.74
CA SER A 240 -15.35 5.58 6.13
C SER A 240 -16.10 4.71 7.12
N ALA A 241 -15.56 4.55 8.34
CA ALA A 241 -16.22 3.81 9.41
C ALA A 241 -17.57 4.45 9.77
N ALA A 242 -17.63 5.79 9.89
CA ALA A 242 -18.87 6.51 10.15
C ALA A 242 -19.93 6.26 9.06
N MET A 243 -19.57 6.39 7.77
CA MET A 243 -20.48 6.12 6.64
C MET A 243 -21.01 4.67 6.65
N ILE A 244 -20.16 3.68 6.97
CA ILE A 244 -20.57 2.27 7.08
C ILE A 244 -21.50 2.06 8.28
N MET A 245 -21.20 2.64 9.45
CA MET A 245 -21.99 2.48 10.69
C MET A 245 -23.40 3.07 10.63
N VAL A 246 -23.64 4.08 9.78
CA VAL A 246 -24.97 4.70 9.59
C VAL A 246 -25.74 4.13 8.39
N MET A 247 -25.07 3.38 7.51
CA MET A 247 -25.71 2.74 6.35
C MET A 247 -26.10 1.28 6.62
N PHE A 248 -25.23 0.50 7.27
CA PHE A 248 -25.41 -0.95 7.42
C PHE A 248 -25.64 -1.33 8.88
N ASN A 249 -26.68 -2.13 9.14
CA ASN A 249 -26.76 -2.83 10.42
C ASN A 249 -25.72 -3.97 10.50
N TYR A 250 -25.53 -4.55 11.69
CA TYR A 250 -24.48 -5.58 11.89
C TYR A 250 -24.63 -6.81 10.98
N ASN A 251 -25.87 -7.27 10.73
CA ASN A 251 -26.11 -8.45 9.90
C ASN A 251 -25.86 -8.15 8.41
N GLU A 252 -26.25 -6.97 7.93
CA GLU A 252 -25.94 -6.50 6.58
C GLU A 252 -24.43 -6.29 6.40
N PHE A 253 -23.75 -5.76 7.41
CA PHE A 253 -22.29 -5.60 7.37
C PHE A 253 -21.58 -6.95 7.18
N LEU A 254 -21.93 -7.98 7.96
CA LEU A 254 -21.32 -9.30 7.81
C LEU A 254 -21.69 -9.98 6.48
N ASN A 255 -22.93 -9.79 5.99
CA ASN A 255 -23.41 -10.51 4.81
C ASN A 255 -23.09 -9.83 3.47
N ILE A 256 -23.02 -8.50 3.45
CA ILE A 256 -22.84 -7.66 2.27
C ILE A 256 -21.48 -6.96 2.35
N ALA A 257 -21.30 -6.09 3.35
CA ALA A 257 -20.18 -5.14 3.35
C ALA A 257 -18.80 -5.81 3.50
N TYR A 258 -18.69 -6.77 4.43
CA TYR A 258 -17.46 -7.51 4.70
C TYR A 258 -16.98 -8.35 3.50
N LYS A 259 -17.90 -8.88 2.70
CA LYS A 259 -17.58 -9.68 1.50
C LYS A 259 -17.20 -8.81 0.30
N ASN A 260 -17.59 -7.54 0.31
CA ASN A 260 -17.40 -6.61 -0.80
C ASN A 260 -17.13 -5.17 -0.29
N PRO A 261 -15.96 -4.92 0.34
CA PRO A 261 -15.69 -3.64 0.98
C PRO A 261 -15.69 -2.46 -0.01
N GLY A 262 -15.34 -2.71 -1.29
CA GLY A 262 -15.37 -1.69 -2.32
C GLY A 262 -16.79 -1.28 -2.72
N GLY A 263 -17.67 -2.25 -3.01
CA GLY A 263 -19.09 -1.95 -3.22
C GLY A 263 -19.72 -1.27 -1.99
N ALA A 264 -19.40 -1.74 -0.79
CA ALA A 264 -19.92 -1.18 0.47
C ALA A 264 -19.50 0.27 0.70
N PHE A 265 -18.21 0.60 0.52
CA PHE A 265 -17.73 1.97 0.59
C PHE A 265 -18.40 2.84 -0.48
N SER A 266 -18.52 2.33 -1.72
CA SER A 266 -19.12 3.06 -2.84
C SER A 266 -20.58 3.43 -2.55
N GLN A 267 -21.34 2.49 -1.99
CA GLN A 267 -22.71 2.70 -1.56
C GLN A 267 -22.80 3.63 -0.35
N ALA A 268 -21.90 3.52 0.62
CA ALA A 268 -21.93 4.34 1.85
C ALA A 268 -21.56 5.81 1.58
N LEU A 269 -20.54 6.06 0.74
CA LEU A 269 -20.23 7.42 0.26
C LEU A 269 -21.34 7.93 -0.67
N GLY A 270 -21.86 7.09 -1.57
CA GLY A 270 -22.99 7.45 -2.42
C GLY A 270 -24.23 7.86 -1.63
N ASN A 271 -24.67 7.04 -0.68
CA ASN A 271 -25.79 7.34 0.21
C ASN A 271 -25.58 8.66 0.97
N SER A 272 -24.37 8.90 1.50
CA SER A 272 -24.03 10.17 2.16
C SER A 272 -24.17 11.37 1.21
N LEU A 273 -23.66 11.27 -0.02
CA LEU A 273 -23.80 12.30 -1.03
C LEU A 273 -25.27 12.49 -1.48
N SER A 274 -26.07 11.42 -1.55
CA SER A 274 -27.51 11.50 -1.84
C SER A 274 -28.29 12.28 -0.77
N MET A 275 -27.88 12.22 0.50
CA MET A 275 -28.48 13.04 1.56
C MET A 275 -28.25 14.55 1.35
N LEU A 276 -27.28 14.95 0.52
CA LEU A 276 -27.06 16.34 0.09
C LEU A 276 -27.85 16.70 -1.20
N GLY A 277 -28.71 15.81 -1.69
CA GLY A 277 -29.53 16.03 -2.89
C GLY A 277 -28.85 15.67 -4.22
N ILE A 278 -27.73 14.97 -4.20
CA ILE A 278 -27.09 14.41 -5.42
C ILE A 278 -27.88 13.17 -5.86
N ASP A 279 -28.04 12.95 -7.16
CA ASP A 279 -28.69 11.75 -7.69
C ASP A 279 -28.01 10.44 -7.18
N PRO A 280 -28.75 9.43 -6.69
CA PRO A 280 -28.16 8.22 -6.12
C PRO A 280 -27.25 7.42 -7.04
N VAL A 281 -27.52 7.38 -8.35
CA VAL A 281 -26.69 6.65 -9.32
C VAL A 281 -25.38 7.40 -9.53
N TRP A 282 -25.44 8.73 -9.67
CA TRP A 282 -24.25 9.56 -9.76
C TRP A 282 -23.41 9.52 -8.47
N ALA A 283 -24.07 9.61 -7.32
CA ALA A 283 -23.44 9.60 -6.01
C ALA A 283 -22.67 8.28 -5.76
N THR A 284 -23.29 7.14 -6.05
CA THR A 284 -22.64 5.81 -5.94
C THR A 284 -21.54 5.61 -6.99
N THR A 285 -21.70 6.16 -8.20
CA THR A 285 -20.65 6.20 -9.24
C THR A 285 -19.42 6.99 -8.77
N ILE A 286 -19.62 8.15 -8.14
CA ILE A 286 -18.55 8.95 -7.53
C ILE A 286 -17.90 8.16 -6.37
N GLY A 287 -18.69 7.49 -5.54
CA GLY A 287 -18.19 6.61 -4.48
C GLY A 287 -17.26 5.51 -5.01
N ALA A 288 -17.68 4.80 -6.05
CA ALA A 288 -16.92 3.73 -6.69
C ALA A 288 -15.69 4.23 -7.44
N LEU A 289 -15.76 5.39 -8.09
CA LEU A 289 -14.59 6.03 -8.67
C LEU A 289 -13.58 6.44 -7.58
N THR A 290 -14.03 7.07 -6.49
CA THR A 290 -13.18 7.48 -5.36
C THR A 290 -12.45 6.28 -4.75
N PHE A 291 -13.15 5.18 -4.51
CA PHE A 291 -12.55 3.96 -3.99
C PHE A 291 -11.56 3.32 -4.98
N SER A 292 -11.98 3.16 -6.23
CA SER A 292 -11.14 2.57 -7.28
C SER A 292 -9.89 3.42 -7.55
N ALA A 293 -10.02 4.75 -7.49
CA ALA A 293 -8.92 5.71 -7.63
C ALA A 293 -7.84 5.52 -6.56
N LEU A 294 -8.23 5.28 -5.30
CA LEU A 294 -7.31 4.98 -4.20
C LEU A 294 -6.60 3.62 -4.38
N LEU A 295 -7.33 2.59 -4.80
CA LEU A 295 -6.73 1.27 -5.07
C LEU A 295 -5.75 1.34 -6.25
N LEU A 296 -6.09 2.08 -7.29
CA LEU A 296 -5.32 2.15 -8.52
C LEU A 296 -3.93 2.81 -8.37
N THR A 297 -3.81 3.86 -7.56
CA THR A 297 -2.50 4.49 -7.26
C THR A 297 -1.61 3.56 -6.44
N THR A 298 -2.23 2.81 -5.53
CA THR A 298 -1.56 1.81 -4.69
C THR A 298 -1.09 0.62 -5.53
N LEU A 299 -1.93 0.11 -6.43
CA LEU A 299 -1.61 -0.96 -7.37
C LEU A 299 -0.43 -0.57 -8.28
N ASP A 300 -0.47 0.62 -8.90
CA ASP A 300 0.62 1.12 -9.75
C ASP A 300 1.94 1.25 -8.97
N SER A 301 1.89 1.79 -7.74
CA SER A 301 3.06 2.00 -6.89
C SER A 301 3.70 0.69 -6.45
N TRP A 302 2.89 -0.25 -5.98
CA TRP A 302 3.35 -1.55 -5.50
C TRP A 302 3.86 -2.45 -6.62
N ALA A 303 3.13 -2.56 -7.73
CA ALA A 303 3.56 -3.42 -8.82
C ALA A 303 4.85 -2.90 -9.48
N ARG A 304 5.03 -1.57 -9.52
CA ARG A 304 6.28 -0.94 -9.97
C ARG A 304 7.45 -1.19 -9.03
N ALA A 305 7.25 -1.02 -7.72
CA ALA A 305 8.32 -1.20 -6.73
C ALA A 305 8.67 -2.68 -6.52
N GLY A 306 7.68 -3.57 -6.51
CA GLY A 306 7.83 -5.03 -6.51
C GLY A 306 8.65 -5.51 -7.70
N ARG A 307 8.36 -5.02 -8.92
CA ARG A 307 9.20 -5.27 -10.09
C ARG A 307 10.66 -4.85 -9.87
N TYR A 308 10.91 -3.64 -9.37
CA TYR A 308 12.30 -3.19 -9.17
C TYR A 308 13.07 -4.10 -8.19
N VAL A 309 12.42 -4.59 -7.13
CA VAL A 309 13.03 -5.54 -6.19
C VAL A 309 13.20 -6.92 -6.82
N MET A 310 12.27 -7.38 -7.67
CA MET A 310 12.45 -8.62 -8.45
C MET A 310 13.66 -8.54 -9.39
N GLN A 311 13.87 -7.41 -10.08
CA GLN A 311 15.04 -7.17 -10.91
C GLN A 311 16.35 -7.12 -10.08
N GLU A 312 16.30 -6.51 -8.90
CA GLU A 312 17.46 -6.46 -7.99
C GLU A 312 17.84 -7.84 -7.43
N LEU A 313 16.84 -8.68 -7.12
CA LEU A 313 17.04 -10.06 -6.64
C LEU A 313 17.49 -11.01 -7.75
N ALA A 314 17.02 -10.83 -8.99
CA ALA A 314 17.45 -11.60 -10.15
C ALA A 314 18.92 -11.34 -10.57
N GLY A 315 19.50 -10.22 -10.12
CA GLY A 315 20.89 -9.84 -10.38
C GLY A 315 21.12 -9.27 -11.78
N GLU A 316 22.13 -8.42 -11.92
CA GLU A 316 22.34 -7.55 -13.10
C GLU A 316 22.55 -8.30 -14.43
N LYS A 317 23.05 -9.54 -14.36
CA LYS A 317 23.30 -10.37 -15.55
C LYS A 317 22.04 -11.06 -16.09
N SER A 318 20.96 -11.15 -15.30
CA SER A 318 19.71 -11.83 -15.67
C SER A 318 18.92 -11.10 -16.77
N ILE A 319 18.22 -11.88 -17.60
CA ILE A 319 17.29 -11.39 -18.63
C ILE A 319 16.18 -10.53 -18.00
N ILE A 320 15.72 -10.91 -16.81
CA ILE A 320 14.69 -10.20 -16.01
C ILE A 320 15.14 -8.76 -15.70
N SER A 321 16.42 -8.57 -15.42
CA SER A 321 17.01 -7.28 -15.05
C SER A 321 17.24 -6.38 -16.26
N LYS A 322 17.54 -6.98 -17.43
CA LYS A 322 17.84 -6.27 -18.67
C LYS A 322 16.59 -5.82 -19.43
N ASN A 323 15.51 -6.61 -19.43
CA ASN A 323 14.30 -6.29 -20.17
C ASN A 323 13.11 -6.02 -19.24
N SER A 324 12.66 -4.77 -19.18
CA SER A 324 11.50 -4.38 -18.36
C SER A 324 10.22 -5.10 -18.79
N TRP A 325 9.98 -5.38 -20.08
CA TRP A 325 8.76 -6.07 -20.52
C TRP A 325 8.69 -7.52 -20.03
N ILE A 326 9.81 -8.24 -20.08
CA ILE A 326 9.92 -9.60 -19.52
C ILE A 326 9.73 -9.55 -18.00
N SER A 327 10.30 -8.55 -17.34
CA SER A 327 10.11 -8.32 -15.90
C SER A 327 8.65 -8.07 -15.54
N ASN A 328 7.92 -7.23 -16.29
CA ASN A 328 6.49 -7.00 -16.08
C ASN A 328 5.68 -8.29 -16.31
N ALA A 329 6.01 -9.07 -17.36
CA ALA A 329 5.30 -10.31 -17.68
C ALA A 329 5.42 -11.35 -16.57
N ILE A 330 6.65 -11.59 -16.08
CA ILE A 330 6.92 -12.50 -14.97
C ILE A 330 6.26 -12.00 -13.68
N TYR A 331 6.37 -10.70 -13.39
CA TYR A 331 5.77 -10.11 -12.18
C TYR A 331 4.25 -10.28 -12.16
N MET A 332 3.58 -9.94 -13.26
CA MET A 332 2.12 -10.07 -13.38
C MET A 332 1.67 -11.53 -13.40
N ALA A 333 2.42 -12.44 -14.05
CA ALA A 333 2.10 -13.87 -14.03
C ALA A 333 2.14 -14.45 -12.61
N ILE A 334 3.12 -14.07 -11.79
CA ILE A 334 3.22 -14.50 -10.39
C ILE A 334 2.09 -13.87 -9.55
N ALA A 335 1.79 -12.59 -9.72
CA ALA A 335 0.68 -11.93 -9.03
C ALA A 335 -0.68 -12.56 -9.37
N ILE A 336 -0.94 -12.87 -10.63
CA ILE A 336 -2.16 -13.55 -11.10
C ILE A 336 -2.23 -15.00 -10.58
N PHE A 337 -1.12 -15.72 -10.56
CA PHE A 337 -1.05 -17.06 -9.97
C PHE A 337 -1.41 -17.05 -8.48
N ILE A 338 -0.85 -16.10 -7.72
CA ILE A 338 -1.17 -15.88 -6.30
C ILE A 338 -2.65 -15.51 -6.12
N MET A 339 -3.19 -14.63 -6.96
CA MET A 339 -4.60 -14.22 -6.96
C MET A 339 -5.57 -15.39 -7.22
N ILE A 340 -5.22 -16.34 -8.08
CA ILE A 340 -6.05 -17.50 -8.42
C ILE A 340 -5.95 -18.60 -7.35
N THR A 341 -4.78 -18.75 -6.71
CA THR A 341 -4.51 -19.85 -5.77
C THR A 341 -4.82 -19.52 -4.31
N ILE A 342 -4.74 -18.25 -3.89
CA ILE A 342 -4.95 -17.82 -2.51
C ILE A 342 -6.36 -17.21 -2.36
N PRO A 343 -7.19 -17.68 -1.40
CA PRO A 343 -8.48 -17.08 -1.09
C PRO A 343 -8.40 -15.59 -0.74
N TYR A 344 -9.45 -14.85 -1.09
CA TYR A 344 -9.57 -13.40 -0.87
C TYR A 344 -9.18 -12.93 0.54
N MET A 345 -9.68 -13.58 1.59
CA MET A 345 -9.38 -13.19 2.97
C MET A 345 -7.94 -13.50 3.38
N ASP A 346 -7.33 -14.53 2.80
CA ASP A 346 -5.95 -14.95 3.07
C ASP A 346 -4.95 -13.99 2.39
N LEU A 347 -5.30 -13.46 1.20
CA LEU A 347 -4.56 -12.37 0.57
C LEU A 347 -4.53 -11.13 1.48
N TRP A 348 -5.69 -10.75 2.02
CA TRP A 348 -5.83 -9.59 2.92
C TRP A 348 -5.03 -9.77 4.22
N SER A 349 -5.13 -10.95 4.85
CA SER A 349 -4.41 -11.25 6.10
C SER A 349 -2.90 -11.37 5.88
N GLY A 350 -2.48 -11.88 4.72
CA GLY A 350 -1.07 -11.92 4.29
C GLY A 350 -0.47 -10.52 4.08
N ILE A 351 -1.22 -9.58 3.51
CA ILE A 351 -0.79 -8.17 3.39
C ILE A 351 -0.58 -7.53 4.76
N ALA A 352 -1.54 -7.72 5.68
CA ALA A 352 -1.46 -7.18 7.03
C ALA A 352 -0.20 -7.68 7.75
N ILE A 353 -0.01 -9.02 7.80
CA ILE A 353 1.15 -9.65 8.44
C ILE A 353 2.47 -9.27 7.76
N GLY A 354 2.50 -9.19 6.43
CA GLY A 354 3.66 -8.69 5.68
C GLY A 354 4.04 -7.27 6.14
N SER A 355 3.06 -6.37 6.26
CA SER A 355 3.30 -5.00 6.74
C SER A 355 3.77 -4.94 8.20
N LEU A 356 3.17 -5.73 9.10
CA LEU A 356 3.61 -5.81 10.49
C LEU A 356 5.08 -6.26 10.57
N THR A 357 5.42 -7.33 9.84
CA THR A 357 6.78 -7.88 9.81
C THR A 357 7.77 -6.84 9.29
N LEU A 358 7.42 -6.14 8.20
CA LEU A 358 8.21 -5.05 7.64
C LEU A 358 8.35 -3.84 8.59
N LEU A 359 7.42 -3.60 9.54
CA LEU A 359 7.58 -2.54 10.55
C LEU A 359 8.58 -2.91 11.64
N THR A 360 8.63 -4.17 12.06
CA THR A 360 9.54 -4.58 13.16
C THR A 360 11.00 -4.29 12.83
N VAL A 361 11.39 -4.36 11.55
CA VAL A 361 12.77 -4.17 11.07
C VAL A 361 13.33 -2.77 11.36
N PRO A 362 12.75 -1.64 10.87
CA PRO A 362 13.25 -0.31 11.18
C PRO A 362 13.25 0.00 12.68
N LEU A 363 12.25 -0.47 13.44
CA LEU A 363 12.20 -0.29 14.89
C LEU A 363 13.36 -1.00 15.60
N CYS A 364 13.63 -2.27 15.26
CA CYS A 364 14.79 -3.01 15.74
C CYS A 364 16.12 -2.31 15.40
N LEU A 365 16.26 -1.82 14.16
CA LEU A 365 17.47 -1.11 13.72
C LEU A 365 17.68 0.22 14.46
N MET A 366 16.60 0.95 14.78
CA MET A 366 16.69 2.16 15.60
C MET A 366 17.15 1.86 17.04
N ILE A 367 16.76 0.72 17.62
CA ILE A 367 17.22 0.27 18.94
C ILE A 367 18.70 -0.16 18.90
N VAL A 368 19.10 -0.95 17.90
CA VAL A 368 20.51 -1.33 17.70
C VAL A 368 21.38 -0.08 17.54
N LYS A 369 20.99 0.86 16.67
CA LYS A 369 21.70 2.14 16.49
C LYS A 369 21.78 2.94 17.79
N ARG A 370 20.70 3.02 18.56
CA ARG A 370 20.68 3.73 19.85
C ARG A 370 21.66 3.13 20.85
N TYR A 371 21.82 1.81 20.83
CA TYR A 371 22.78 1.07 21.65
C TYR A 371 24.23 1.25 21.18
N GLU A 372 24.48 1.25 19.86
CA GLU A 372 25.79 1.53 19.25
C GLU A 372 26.27 2.96 19.48
N GLU A 373 25.36 3.95 19.48
CA GLU A 373 25.66 5.36 19.78
C GLU A 373 25.80 5.67 21.28
N GLU A 374 25.66 4.67 22.17
CA GLU A 374 25.66 4.78 23.64
C GLU A 374 24.71 5.84 24.23
N LYS A 375 23.71 6.29 23.45
CA LYS A 375 22.76 7.33 23.85
C LYS A 375 21.66 6.75 24.75
N PRO A 376 21.20 7.51 25.76
CA PRO A 376 20.16 7.04 26.67
C PRO A 376 18.83 6.78 25.96
N PHE A 377 18.11 5.78 26.46
CA PHE A 377 16.74 5.43 26.09
C PHE A 377 15.77 6.39 26.81
N ASN A 378 15.73 7.64 26.37
CA ASN A 378 14.88 8.67 26.95
C ASN A 378 13.38 8.39 26.70
N PHE A 379 12.51 9.05 27.47
CA PHE A 379 11.05 8.86 27.39
C PHE A 379 10.50 8.95 25.96
N LYS A 380 10.95 9.95 25.17
CA LYS A 380 10.53 10.11 23.77
C LYS A 380 10.92 8.89 22.91
N PHE A 381 12.14 8.38 23.04
CA PHE A 381 12.56 7.19 22.29
C PHE A 381 11.78 5.94 22.71
N ASN A 382 11.52 5.77 24.02
CA ASN A 382 10.72 4.65 24.50
C ASN A 382 9.26 4.74 24.04
N LEU A 383 8.66 5.92 24.02
CA LEU A 383 7.29 6.13 23.56
C LEU A 383 7.13 5.91 22.04
N PHE A 384 8.09 6.35 21.22
CA PHE A 384 7.96 6.31 19.75
C PHE A 384 8.67 5.13 19.06
N VAL A 385 9.53 4.37 19.76
CA VAL A 385 10.28 3.25 19.16
C VAL A 385 10.10 1.97 19.98
N THR A 386 10.52 1.98 21.25
CA THR A 386 10.54 0.77 22.09
C THR A 386 9.14 0.24 22.39
N GLY A 387 8.21 1.11 22.77
CA GLY A 387 6.81 0.78 23.07
C GLY A 387 6.05 0.22 21.87
N PRO A 388 6.06 0.89 20.70
CA PRO A 388 5.49 0.35 19.47
C PRO A 388 6.08 -1.01 19.09
N LEU A 389 7.40 -1.22 19.21
CA LEU A 389 7.98 -2.54 18.96
C LEU A 389 7.51 -3.59 19.97
N ALA A 390 7.48 -3.26 21.26
CA ALA A 390 7.06 -4.15 22.34
C ALA A 390 5.59 -4.58 22.21
N PHE A 391 4.74 -3.78 21.54
CA PHE A 391 3.36 -4.16 21.23
C PHE A 391 3.22 -4.89 19.88
N VAL A 392 3.84 -4.35 18.82
CA VAL A 392 3.71 -4.88 17.44
C VAL A 392 4.39 -6.24 17.29
N TYR A 393 5.58 -6.44 17.86
CA TYR A 393 6.33 -7.68 17.66
C TYR A 393 5.63 -8.91 18.27
N PRO A 394 5.22 -8.92 19.56
CA PRO A 394 4.48 -10.07 20.12
C PRO A 394 3.14 -10.30 19.43
N SER A 395 2.45 -9.22 19.05
CA SER A 395 1.16 -9.32 18.34
C SER A 395 1.33 -9.90 16.93
N ALA A 396 2.39 -9.55 16.20
CA ALA A 396 2.72 -10.14 14.91
C ALA A 396 3.04 -11.65 15.04
N VAL A 397 3.85 -12.03 16.04
CA VAL A 397 4.16 -13.44 16.32
C VAL A 397 2.90 -14.22 16.70
N ALA A 398 2.04 -13.67 17.57
CA ALA A 398 0.79 -14.31 17.95
C ALA A 398 -0.19 -14.45 16.76
N ALA A 399 -0.28 -13.44 15.88
CA ALA A 399 -1.10 -13.50 14.67
C ALA A 399 -0.58 -14.55 13.66
N LEU A 400 0.74 -14.66 13.49
CA LEU A 400 1.38 -15.71 12.68
C LEU A 400 1.03 -17.10 13.23
N ILE A 401 1.17 -17.34 14.54
CA ILE A 401 0.83 -18.62 15.18
C ILE A 401 -0.67 -18.94 14.99
N TYR A 402 -1.54 -17.94 15.16
CA TYR A 402 -2.98 -18.10 14.96
C TYR A 402 -3.31 -18.51 13.51
N GLN A 403 -2.73 -17.83 12.51
CA GLN A 403 -2.97 -18.14 11.10
C GLN A 403 -2.35 -19.47 10.65
N ILE A 404 -1.17 -19.86 11.17
CA ILE A 404 -0.61 -21.20 10.91
C ILE A 404 -1.59 -22.29 11.34
N ASN A 405 -2.13 -22.18 12.57
CA ASN A 405 -3.12 -23.12 13.09
C ASN A 405 -4.43 -23.10 12.28
N GLY A 406 -4.83 -21.93 11.77
CA GLY A 406 -5.97 -21.79 10.86
C GLY A 406 -5.76 -22.50 9.52
N PHE A 407 -4.65 -22.22 8.84
CA PHE A 407 -4.37 -22.75 7.51
C PHE A 407 -4.02 -24.25 7.48
N ILE A 408 -3.47 -24.80 8.56
CA ILE A 408 -3.35 -26.25 8.75
C ILE A 408 -4.74 -26.89 8.83
N LYS A 409 -5.66 -26.32 9.62
CA LYS A 409 -7.04 -26.84 9.76
C LYS A 409 -7.86 -26.71 8.47
N SER A 410 -7.68 -25.62 7.72
CA SER A 410 -8.36 -25.39 6.44
C SER A 410 -7.69 -26.07 5.24
N GLN A 411 -6.58 -26.81 5.47
CA GLN A 411 -5.77 -27.47 4.43
C GLN A 411 -5.30 -26.54 3.30
N ASN A 412 -5.13 -25.24 3.58
CA ASN A 412 -4.67 -24.28 2.57
C ASN A 412 -3.15 -24.22 2.54
N TRP A 413 -2.55 -25.14 1.78
CA TRP A 413 -1.10 -25.30 1.66
C TRP A 413 -0.37 -24.08 1.09
N VAL A 414 -1.01 -23.29 0.21
CA VAL A 414 -0.38 -22.10 -0.40
C VAL A 414 -0.31 -20.95 0.60
N SER A 415 -1.43 -20.64 1.28
CA SER A 415 -1.45 -19.66 2.38
C SER A 415 -0.51 -20.07 3.52
N LEU A 416 -0.48 -21.36 3.86
CA LEU A 416 0.42 -21.89 4.89
C LEU A 416 1.90 -21.68 4.52
N ALA A 417 2.31 -22.04 3.29
CA ALA A 417 3.70 -21.85 2.84
C ALA A 417 4.13 -20.37 2.89
N MET A 418 3.24 -19.46 2.50
CA MET A 418 3.46 -18.02 2.58
C MET A 418 3.65 -17.53 4.03
N ILE A 419 2.77 -17.93 4.95
CA ILE A 419 2.88 -17.54 6.36
C ILE A 419 4.09 -18.18 7.04
N LEU A 420 4.46 -19.41 6.69
CA LEU A 420 5.70 -20.04 7.17
C LEU A 420 6.93 -19.27 6.69
N PHE A 421 6.95 -18.78 5.44
CA PHE A 421 8.01 -17.89 4.97
C PHE A 421 8.05 -16.57 5.76
N MET A 422 6.92 -15.91 6.00
CA MET A 422 6.87 -14.70 6.85
C MET A 422 7.37 -14.98 8.28
N THR A 423 6.97 -16.10 8.86
CA THR A 423 7.42 -16.57 10.18
C THR A 423 8.93 -16.81 10.22
N TYR A 424 9.49 -17.42 9.18
CA TYR A 424 10.93 -17.58 9.03
C TYR A 424 11.65 -16.22 8.92
N THR A 425 11.07 -15.25 8.20
CA THR A 425 11.67 -13.91 8.10
C THR A 425 11.70 -13.19 9.45
N ILE A 426 10.60 -13.15 10.21
CA ILE A 426 10.56 -12.46 11.51
C ILE A 426 11.46 -13.15 12.55
N GLY A 427 11.49 -14.50 12.57
CA GLY A 427 12.33 -15.26 13.48
C GLY A 427 13.83 -15.06 13.22
N SER A 428 14.25 -15.13 11.96
CA SER A 428 15.65 -14.92 11.58
C SER A 428 16.12 -13.47 11.76
N LEU A 429 15.25 -12.48 11.52
CA LEU A 429 15.49 -11.07 11.84
C LEU A 429 15.72 -10.85 13.35
N THR A 430 14.94 -11.54 14.18
CA THR A 430 15.08 -11.49 15.65
C THR A 430 16.40 -12.12 16.10
N VAL A 431 16.73 -13.31 15.61
CA VAL A 431 18.02 -13.97 15.89
C VAL A 431 19.20 -13.09 15.45
N PHE A 432 19.11 -12.42 14.30
CA PHE A 432 20.12 -11.46 13.86
C PHE A 432 20.25 -10.26 14.81
N THR A 433 19.11 -9.66 15.20
CA THR A 433 19.07 -8.48 16.07
C THR A 433 19.66 -8.79 17.46
N VAL A 434 19.26 -9.91 18.08
CA VAL A 434 19.79 -10.35 19.38
C VAL A 434 21.29 -10.64 19.30
N LYS A 435 21.76 -11.35 18.26
CA LYS A 435 23.20 -11.60 18.06
C LYS A 435 24.00 -10.31 17.85
N ARG A 436 23.42 -9.28 17.21
CA ARG A 436 24.08 -7.97 17.05
C ARG A 436 24.18 -7.24 18.39
N LEU A 437 23.09 -7.19 19.17
CA LEU A 437 23.07 -6.56 20.49
C LEU A 437 24.06 -7.22 21.46
N ASN A 438 24.12 -8.55 21.52
CA ASN A 438 25.08 -9.28 22.36
C ASN A 438 26.53 -8.92 22.02
N ARG A 439 26.89 -8.90 20.72
CA ARG A 439 28.25 -8.49 20.29
C ARG A 439 28.62 -7.06 20.66
N ILE A 440 27.66 -6.12 20.60
CA ILE A 440 27.91 -4.73 21.01
C ILE A 440 28.10 -4.66 22.53
N LYS A 441 27.36 -5.45 23.30
CA LYS A 441 27.53 -5.57 24.75
C LYS A 441 28.90 -6.17 25.11
N GLU A 442 29.27 -7.30 24.51
CA GLU A 442 30.58 -7.94 24.66
C GLU A 442 31.72 -6.94 24.37
N ALA A 443 31.67 -6.26 23.23
CA ALA A 443 32.67 -5.25 22.83
C ALA A 443 32.66 -3.95 23.68
N ARG A 444 31.67 -3.78 24.57
CA ARG A 444 31.62 -2.69 25.56
C ARG A 444 32.16 -3.15 26.89
N ASP A 445 31.81 -4.36 27.31
CA ASP A 445 32.31 -4.98 28.53
C ASP A 445 33.83 -5.22 28.42
N SER A 446 34.35 -5.60 27.24
CA SER A 446 35.81 -5.65 26.97
C SER A 446 36.50 -4.29 27.07
N ARG A 447 35.96 -3.22 26.47
CA ARG A 447 36.58 -1.88 26.55
C ARG A 447 36.65 -1.35 27.99
N LYS A 448 35.63 -1.64 28.80
CA LYS A 448 35.66 -1.32 30.25
C LYS A 448 36.71 -2.10 31.04
N LEU A 449 37.14 -3.26 30.56
CA LEU A 449 38.22 -4.05 31.15
C LEU A 449 39.61 -3.62 30.64
N GLU A 450 39.68 -2.81 29.57
CA GLU A 450 40.91 -2.17 29.08
C GLU A 450 41.10 -0.76 29.66
N GLU A 451 40.03 -0.13 30.16
CA GLU A 451 40.02 1.19 30.82
C GLU A 451 40.24 1.13 32.35
N VAL A 452 40.36 -0.07 32.94
CA VAL A 452 40.55 -0.35 34.39
C VAL A 452 41.91 -1.02 34.63
#